data_AF-A0A3B9HZH4-F1
#
_entry.id   AF-A0A3B9HZH4-F1
#
_cell.length_a   1.000
_cell.length_b   1.000
_cell.length_c   1.000
_cell.angle_alpha   90.00
_cell.angle_beta   90.00
_cell.angle_gamma   90.00
#
_symmetry.space_group_name_H-M   'P 1'
#
loop_
_entity.id
_entity.type
_entity.pdbx_description
1 polymer ?
#
loop_
_entity_poly.entity_id
_entity_poly.type
_entity_poly.pdbx_seq_one_letter_code
_entity_poly.pdbx_strand_id
1 'polypeptide(L)'
;MKDKQVRRSYLFWLVISAVFAVFLTGMWLYFNVWLPNRELSDYSMIGLTTANDDFSPPHLRDICHRVISFPFGNHHDAFLVLEQHGNHESIPYLIWALKWQQQPDAAGTVTCATEHCVDILQKLTGKDFSFVYEDWQSWWQNEGSRLSPQDFEKAVADAANAENTVTAAPSEDAEKQ
;
A
#
# COMPACT_ATOMS: atom_id res chain seq x y z
N MET A 1 22.51 -52.92 -15.59
CA MET A 1 22.86 -51.77 -16.46
C MET A 1 21.67 -50.84 -16.73
N LYS A 2 20.44 -51.35 -16.90
CA LYS A 2 19.22 -50.53 -17.10
C LYS A 2 18.95 -49.49 -16.00
N ASP A 3 19.13 -49.84 -14.72
CA ASP A 3 18.82 -48.93 -13.60
C ASP A 3 19.73 -47.69 -13.53
N LYS A 4 20.99 -47.81 -13.96
CA LYS A 4 21.93 -46.68 -14.02
C LYS A 4 21.56 -45.67 -15.12
N GLN A 5 21.01 -46.15 -16.23
CA GLN A 5 20.59 -45.29 -17.35
C GLN A 5 19.30 -44.55 -17.00
N VAL A 6 18.35 -45.23 -16.36
CA VAL A 6 17.10 -44.64 -15.87
C VAL A 6 17.38 -43.56 -14.82
N ARG A 7 18.26 -43.82 -13.85
CA ARG A 7 18.66 -42.84 -12.82
C ARG A 7 19.33 -41.59 -13.41
N ARG A 8 20.16 -41.74 -14.45
CA ARG A 8 20.81 -40.60 -15.13
C ARG A 8 19.80 -39.72 -15.88
N SER A 9 18.80 -40.32 -16.51
CA SER A 9 17.73 -39.57 -17.20
C SER A 9 16.86 -38.80 -16.20
N TYR A 10 16.49 -39.40 -15.06
CA TYR A 10 15.76 -38.69 -14.01
C TYR A 10 16.56 -37.52 -13.43
N LEU A 11 17.85 -37.71 -13.13
CA LEU A 11 18.71 -36.63 -12.65
C LEU A 11 18.85 -35.50 -13.66
N PHE A 12 18.97 -35.82 -14.95
CA PHE A 12 19.01 -34.82 -16.02
C PHE A 12 17.73 -33.99 -16.07
N TRP A 13 16.56 -34.63 -16.07
CA TRP A 13 15.27 -33.93 -16.06
C TRP A 13 15.06 -33.10 -14.78
N LEU A 14 15.46 -33.62 -13.62
CA LEU A 14 15.41 -32.86 -12.37
C LEU A 14 16.25 -31.59 -12.43
N VAL A 15 17.46 -31.67 -12.99
CA VAL A 15 18.32 -30.48 -13.18
C VAL A 15 17.68 -29.48 -14.13
N ILE A 16 17.12 -29.93 -15.26
CA ILE A 16 16.42 -29.05 -16.19
C ILE A 16 15.21 -28.38 -15.52
N SER A 17 14.38 -29.14 -14.81
CA SER A 17 13.22 -28.60 -14.10
C SER A 17 13.64 -27.60 -13.03
N ALA A 18 14.73 -27.85 -12.31
CA ALA A 18 15.26 -26.91 -11.32
C ALA A 18 15.75 -25.61 -11.97
N VAL A 19 16.51 -25.69 -13.06
CA VAL A 19 16.97 -24.49 -13.81
C VAL A 19 15.78 -23.69 -14.34
N PHE A 20 14.78 -24.36 -14.89
CA PHE A 20 13.58 -23.71 -15.41
C PHE A 20 12.76 -23.04 -14.29
N ALA A 21 12.63 -23.69 -13.14
CA ALA A 21 11.97 -23.11 -11.97
C ALA A 21 12.70 -21.86 -11.47
N VAL A 22 14.04 -21.88 -11.42
CA VAL A 22 14.84 -20.70 -11.05
C VAL A 22 14.64 -19.57 -12.06
N PHE A 23 14.64 -19.86 -13.36
CA PHE A 23 14.41 -18.87 -14.40
C PHE A 23 13.03 -18.22 -14.27
N LEU A 24 11.97 -19.01 -14.11
CA LEU A 24 10.60 -18.49 -13.93
C LEU A 24 10.48 -17.67 -12.64
N THR A 25 11.12 -18.11 -11.56
CA THR A 25 11.13 -17.36 -10.29
C THR A 25 11.83 -16.02 -10.47
N GLY A 26 12.99 -16.00 -11.14
CA GLY A 26 13.72 -14.76 -11.44
C GLY A 26 12.91 -13.80 -12.30
N MET A 27 12.25 -14.32 -13.34
CA MET A 27 11.36 -13.53 -14.20
C MET A 27 10.18 -12.94 -13.40
N TRP A 28 9.58 -13.74 -12.52
CA TRP A 28 8.49 -13.26 -11.67
C TRP A 28 8.93 -12.15 -10.70
N LEU A 29 10.10 -12.31 -10.06
CA LEU A 29 10.68 -11.29 -9.18
C LEU A 29 11.02 -10.01 -9.95
N TYR A 30 11.53 -10.14 -11.17
CA TYR A 30 11.83 -8.98 -12.01
C TYR A 30 10.58 -8.13 -12.26
N PHE A 31 9.48 -8.73 -12.73
CA PHE A 31 8.27 -8.00 -13.10
C PHE A 31 7.42 -7.54 -11.91
N ASN A 32 7.41 -8.27 -10.78
CA ASN A 32 6.53 -7.95 -9.65
C ASN A 32 7.23 -7.18 -8.53
N VAL A 33 8.55 -7.22 -8.46
CA VAL A 33 9.32 -6.56 -7.40
C VAL A 33 10.25 -5.51 -8.00
N TRP A 34 11.19 -5.92 -8.84
CA TRP A 34 12.27 -5.01 -9.25
C TRP A 34 11.78 -3.88 -10.15
N LEU A 35 11.01 -4.21 -11.18
CA LEU A 35 10.52 -3.25 -12.17
C LEU A 35 9.61 -2.17 -11.53
N PRO A 36 8.57 -2.50 -10.72
CA PRO A 36 7.72 -1.48 -10.09
C PRO A 36 8.50 -0.55 -9.15
N ASN A 37 9.46 -1.07 -8.39
CA ASN A 37 10.30 -0.25 -7.51
C ASN A 37 11.19 0.72 -8.31
N ARG A 38 11.71 0.27 -9.45
CA ARG A 38 12.50 1.11 -10.34
C ARG A 38 11.63 2.21 -10.99
N GLU A 39 10.47 1.84 -11.53
CA GLU A 39 9.53 2.80 -12.14
C GLU A 39 9.08 3.86 -11.14
N LEU A 40 8.80 3.47 -9.89
CA LEU A 40 8.45 4.40 -8.82
C LEU A 40 9.62 5.31 -8.43
N SER A 41 10.85 4.78 -8.38
CA SER A 41 12.05 5.59 -8.12
C SER A 41 12.33 6.60 -9.23
N ASP A 42 12.13 6.20 -10.49
CA ASP A 42 12.28 7.06 -11.65
C ASP A 42 11.23 8.19 -11.59
N TYR A 43 9.99 7.88 -11.18
CA TYR A 43 8.94 8.89 -10.94
C TYR A 43 9.31 9.89 -9.83
N SER A 44 9.77 9.40 -8.67
CA SER A 44 10.19 10.24 -7.53
C SER A 44 11.35 11.18 -7.88
N MET A 45 12.34 10.70 -8.64
CA MET A 45 13.55 11.44 -9.02
C MET A 45 13.30 12.57 -10.04
N ILE A 46 12.32 12.42 -10.93
CA ILE A 46 11.99 13.46 -11.93
C ILE A 46 11.09 14.56 -11.31
N GLY A 47 10.74 14.39 -10.03
CA GLY A 47 9.86 15.27 -9.28
C GLY A 47 8.40 15.05 -9.68
N LEU A 48 7.47 15.53 -8.85
CA LEU A 48 6.02 15.66 -9.15
C LEU A 48 5.72 16.54 -10.39
N THR A 49 6.69 16.71 -11.29
CA THR A 49 6.69 17.57 -12.46
C THR A 49 7.23 16.80 -13.66
N THR A 50 6.50 15.80 -14.13
CA THR A 50 6.61 15.44 -15.56
C THR A 50 5.43 16.01 -16.29
N ALA A 51 5.71 17.08 -17.03
CA ALA A 51 4.92 17.67 -18.11
C ALA A 51 4.69 16.70 -19.30
N ASN A 52 4.73 15.39 -19.07
CA ASN A 52 4.41 14.34 -20.03
C ASN A 52 3.35 13.44 -19.39
N ASP A 53 2.13 13.52 -19.92
CA ASP A 53 0.89 12.81 -19.57
C ASP A 53 0.97 11.26 -19.67
N ASP A 54 2.15 10.64 -19.61
CA ASP A 54 2.31 9.21 -19.92
C ASP A 54 1.94 8.28 -18.74
N PHE A 55 1.94 8.76 -17.50
CA PHE A 55 1.53 7.96 -16.35
C PHE A 55 0.09 8.29 -15.93
N SER A 56 -0.87 7.54 -16.49
CA SER A 56 -2.26 7.63 -16.04
C SER A 56 -2.37 7.30 -14.54
N PRO A 57 -3.22 8.00 -13.75
CA PRO A 57 -3.39 7.72 -12.32
C PRO A 57 -3.69 6.24 -11.98
N PRO A 58 -4.48 5.49 -12.79
CA PRO A 58 -4.65 4.05 -12.58
C PRO A 58 -3.35 3.25 -12.68
N HIS A 59 -2.45 3.61 -13.61
CA HIS A 59 -1.18 2.90 -13.78
C HIS A 59 -0.25 3.14 -12.59
N LEU A 60 -0.17 4.38 -12.09
CA LEU A 60 0.59 4.70 -10.88
C LEU A 60 0.06 3.95 -9.66
N ARG A 61 -1.26 3.84 -9.51
CA ARG A 61 -1.85 3.00 -8.45
C ARG A 61 -1.42 1.55 -8.55
N ASP A 62 -1.46 0.94 -9.74
CA ASP A 62 -1.03 -0.47 -9.93
C ASP A 62 0.44 -0.68 -9.54
N ILE A 63 1.33 0.25 -9.93
CA ILE A 63 2.74 0.23 -9.53
C ILE A 63 2.85 0.28 -8.00
N CYS A 64 2.16 1.23 -7.36
CA CYS A 64 2.21 1.39 -5.91
C CYS A 64 1.64 0.16 -5.18
N HIS A 65 0.51 -0.39 -5.64
CA HIS A 65 -0.11 -1.60 -5.09
C HIS A 65 0.87 -2.78 -5.13
N ARG A 66 1.61 -2.95 -6.25
CA ARG A 66 2.66 -3.98 -6.35
C ARG A 66 3.79 -3.74 -5.36
N VAL A 67 4.29 -2.50 -5.26
CA VAL A 67 5.39 -2.14 -4.35
C VAL A 67 5.01 -2.43 -2.89
N ILE A 68 3.81 -2.05 -2.45
CA ILE A 68 3.38 -2.22 -1.06
C ILE A 68 2.84 -3.62 -0.74
N SER A 69 2.65 -4.47 -1.76
CA SER A 69 2.25 -5.88 -1.57
C SER A 69 3.35 -6.75 -0.94
N PHE A 70 4.60 -6.27 -0.99
CA PHE A 70 5.77 -6.98 -0.47
C PHE A 70 6.36 -6.29 0.76
N PRO A 71 6.99 -7.02 1.69
CA PRO A 71 7.58 -6.43 2.90
C PRO A 71 8.86 -5.62 2.64
N PHE A 72 9.31 -5.52 1.38
CA PHE A 72 10.50 -4.76 0.99
C PHE A 72 10.19 -3.96 -0.28
N GLY A 73 10.74 -2.76 -0.36
CA GLY A 73 10.56 -1.86 -1.49
C GLY A 73 10.55 -0.40 -1.05
N ASN A 74 10.30 0.49 -2.00
CA ASN A 74 10.16 1.92 -1.77
C ASN A 74 8.73 2.24 -1.30
N HIS A 75 8.39 1.80 -0.08
CA HIS A 75 7.05 1.99 0.50
C HIS A 75 6.74 3.46 0.74
N HIS A 76 7.71 4.24 1.18
CA HIS A 76 7.57 5.67 1.44
C HIS A 76 7.02 6.42 0.22
N ASP A 77 7.69 6.28 -0.94
CA ASP A 77 7.24 6.99 -2.15
C ASP A 77 5.93 6.40 -2.68
N ALA A 78 5.70 5.10 -2.50
CA ALA A 78 4.44 4.48 -2.90
C ALA A 78 3.26 5.06 -2.10
N PHE A 79 3.44 5.29 -0.80
CA PHE A 79 2.42 5.93 0.02
C PHE A 79 2.21 7.39 -0.40
N LEU A 80 3.26 8.18 -0.63
CA LEU A 80 3.11 9.56 -1.12
C LEU A 80 2.32 9.64 -2.44
N VAL A 81 2.57 8.72 -3.37
CA VAL A 81 1.81 8.65 -4.64
C VAL A 81 0.35 8.24 -4.39
N LEU A 82 0.11 7.27 -3.50
CA LEU A 82 -1.24 6.84 -3.14
C LEU A 82 -2.01 7.89 -2.34
N GLU A 83 -1.34 8.79 -1.64
CA GLU A 83 -1.98 9.93 -0.99
C GLU A 83 -2.66 10.87 -2.00
N GLN A 84 -2.07 11.03 -3.18
CA GLN A 84 -2.57 11.89 -4.23
C GLN A 84 -3.51 11.17 -5.20
N HIS A 85 -3.23 9.90 -5.50
CA HIS A 85 -3.89 9.17 -6.57
C HIS A 85 -4.66 7.92 -6.11
N GLY A 86 -4.61 7.58 -4.82
CA GLY A 86 -5.30 6.45 -4.23
C GLY A 86 -6.81 6.59 -4.27
N ASN A 87 -7.48 5.44 -4.30
CA ASN A 87 -8.94 5.32 -4.28
C ASN A 87 -9.33 4.12 -3.39
N HIS A 88 -10.62 3.80 -3.34
CA HIS A 88 -11.14 2.67 -2.56
C HIS A 88 -10.45 1.31 -2.89
N GLU A 89 -9.94 1.13 -4.11
CA GLU A 89 -9.22 -0.10 -4.50
C GLU A 89 -7.87 -0.23 -3.78
N SER A 90 -7.29 0.88 -3.32
CA SER A 90 -6.03 0.89 -2.57
C SER A 90 -6.17 0.39 -1.13
N ILE A 91 -7.36 0.45 -0.54
CA ILE A 91 -7.60 0.13 0.88
C ILE A 91 -7.06 -1.26 1.27
N PRO A 92 -7.41 -2.37 0.59
CA PRO A 92 -6.90 -3.68 0.99
C PRO A 92 -5.38 -3.79 0.89
N TYR A 93 -4.74 -3.09 -0.05
CA TYR A 93 -3.29 -3.07 -0.18
C TYR A 93 -2.61 -2.26 0.92
N LEU A 94 -3.20 -1.13 1.32
CA LEU A 94 -2.72 -0.32 2.44
C LEU A 94 -2.85 -1.06 3.78
N ILE A 95 -3.99 -1.71 4.02
CA ILE A 95 -4.18 -2.56 5.21
C ILE A 95 -3.15 -3.69 5.21
N TRP A 96 -2.95 -4.35 4.07
CA TRP A 96 -1.93 -5.38 3.93
C TRP A 96 -0.52 -4.84 4.19
N ALA A 97 -0.18 -3.67 3.67
CA ALA A 97 1.11 -3.02 3.84
C ALA A 97 1.39 -2.65 5.30
N LEU A 98 0.36 -2.22 6.05
CA LEU A 98 0.46 -1.85 7.46
C LEU A 98 1.00 -3.01 8.32
N LYS A 99 0.76 -4.27 7.93
CA LYS A 99 1.26 -5.46 8.64
C LYS A 99 2.78 -5.51 8.77
N TRP A 100 3.52 -4.94 7.82
CA TRP A 100 4.98 -4.92 7.82
C TRP A 100 5.56 -3.56 8.23
N GLN A 101 4.72 -2.56 8.47
CA GLN A 101 5.16 -1.26 8.95
C GLN A 101 5.50 -1.31 10.45
N GLN A 102 6.31 -0.35 10.90
CA GLN A 102 6.77 -0.33 12.28
C GLN A 102 5.67 0.24 13.18
N GLN A 103 5.38 -0.48 14.27
CA GLN A 103 4.56 0.07 15.35
C GLN A 103 5.27 1.27 16.00
N PRO A 104 4.51 2.20 16.59
CA PRO A 104 5.10 3.29 17.37
C PRO A 104 6.07 2.76 18.42
N ASP A 105 7.22 3.41 18.56
CA ASP A 105 8.15 3.09 19.64
C ASP A 105 7.60 3.53 21.01
N ALA A 106 8.35 3.28 22.09
CA ALA A 106 7.93 3.64 23.44
C ALA A 106 7.75 5.16 23.66
N ALA A 107 8.28 5.99 22.75
CA ALA A 107 8.08 7.44 22.74
C ALA A 107 6.92 7.86 21.83
N GLY A 108 6.23 6.91 21.19
CA GLY A 108 5.16 7.17 20.22
C GLY A 108 5.66 7.56 18.83
N THR A 109 6.96 7.40 18.54
CA THR A 109 7.54 7.75 17.25
C THR A 109 7.29 6.63 16.25
N VAL A 110 6.80 6.98 15.07
CA VAL A 110 6.58 6.08 13.93
C VAL A 110 7.45 6.51 12.76
N THR A 111 7.72 5.59 11.83
CA THR A 111 8.38 5.96 10.57
C THR A 111 7.41 6.75 9.70
N CYS A 112 7.90 7.74 8.94
CA CYS A 112 7.05 8.53 8.03
C CYS A 112 6.27 7.67 7.04
N ALA A 113 6.84 6.53 6.61
CA ALA A 113 6.11 5.57 5.78
C ALA A 113 4.88 4.98 6.48
N THR A 114 4.97 4.70 7.79
CA THR A 114 3.84 4.21 8.57
C THR A 114 2.77 5.29 8.73
N GLU A 115 3.19 6.54 9.01
CA GLU A 115 2.29 7.70 9.09
C GLU A 115 1.50 7.87 7.79
N HIS A 116 2.19 7.96 6.66
CA HIS A 116 1.53 8.09 5.36
C HIS A 116 0.56 6.93 5.10
N CYS A 117 0.91 5.69 5.44
CA CYS A 117 0.00 4.55 5.25
C CYS A 117 -1.32 4.74 6.03
N VAL A 118 -1.25 5.17 7.30
CA VAL A 118 -2.43 5.39 8.14
C VAL A 118 -3.20 6.62 7.69
N ASP A 119 -2.54 7.72 7.37
CA ASP A 119 -3.17 8.95 6.88
C ASP A 119 -4.01 8.68 5.63
N ILE A 120 -3.48 7.88 4.70
CA ILE A 120 -4.22 7.49 3.49
C ILE A 120 -5.41 6.60 3.85
N LEU A 121 -5.24 5.64 4.76
CA LEU A 121 -6.35 4.82 5.22
C LEU A 121 -7.47 5.67 5.85
N GLN A 122 -7.13 6.62 6.71
CA GLN A 122 -8.08 7.56 7.30
C GLN A 122 -8.76 8.41 6.22
N LYS A 123 -7.98 8.97 5.29
CA LYS A 123 -8.47 9.79 4.18
C LYS A 123 -9.41 9.03 3.24
N LEU A 124 -9.17 7.75 2.98
CA LEU A 124 -9.98 6.95 2.06
C LEU A 124 -11.21 6.32 2.72
N THR A 125 -11.22 6.18 4.04
CA THR A 125 -12.26 5.43 4.76
C THR A 125 -13.09 6.28 5.71
N GLY A 126 -12.58 7.44 6.13
CA GLY A 126 -13.16 8.25 7.20
C GLY A 126 -13.11 7.58 8.57
N LYS A 127 -12.29 6.53 8.75
CA LYS A 127 -12.12 5.80 10.01
C LYS A 127 -10.75 6.08 10.60
N ASP A 128 -10.66 6.08 11.93
CA ASP A 128 -9.39 6.13 12.65
C ASP A 128 -9.26 4.92 13.57
N PHE A 129 -8.32 4.03 13.24
CA PHE A 129 -7.88 2.91 14.07
C PHE A 129 -6.38 3.04 14.42
N SER A 130 -5.83 4.25 14.27
CA SER A 130 -4.42 4.55 14.48
C SER A 130 -3.52 3.57 13.71
N PHE A 131 -2.44 3.10 14.34
CA PHE A 131 -1.43 2.21 13.75
C PHE A 131 -1.74 0.71 13.91
N VAL A 132 -2.92 0.35 14.41
CA VAL A 132 -3.24 -1.05 14.81
C VAL A 132 -3.73 -1.84 13.60
N TYR A 133 -2.85 -2.68 13.04
CA TYR A 133 -3.17 -3.51 11.87
C TYR A 133 -4.42 -4.39 12.08
N GLU A 134 -4.55 -5.01 13.26
CA GLU A 134 -5.64 -5.92 13.57
C GLU A 134 -7.02 -5.25 13.52
N ASP A 135 -7.11 -3.99 13.95
CA ASP A 135 -8.35 -3.23 13.96
C ASP A 135 -8.78 -2.84 12.54
N TRP A 136 -7.82 -2.37 11.73
CA TRP A 136 -8.03 -2.13 10.30
C TRP A 136 -8.49 -3.39 9.56
N GLN A 137 -7.81 -4.51 9.79
CA GLN A 137 -8.12 -5.79 9.16
C GLN A 137 -9.48 -6.33 9.59
N SER A 138 -9.82 -6.22 10.88
CA SER A 138 -11.11 -6.63 11.43
C SER A 138 -12.25 -5.82 10.84
N TRP A 139 -12.12 -4.49 10.80
CA TRP A 139 -13.13 -3.62 10.18
C TRP A 139 -13.31 -3.94 8.69
N TRP A 140 -12.23 -4.14 7.94
CA TRP A 140 -12.31 -4.46 6.51
C TRP A 140 -13.09 -5.76 6.26
N GLN A 141 -12.83 -6.82 7.04
CA GLN A 141 -13.53 -8.10 6.89
C GLN A 141 -15.01 -8.05 7.29
N ASN A 142 -15.36 -7.21 8.27
CA ASN A 142 -16.71 -7.15 8.84
C ASN A 142 -17.61 -6.11 8.16
N GLU A 143 -17.05 -5.05 7.62
CA GLU A 143 -17.80 -3.92 7.07
C GLU A 143 -17.17 -3.41 5.78
N GLY A 144 -15.90 -3.00 5.80
CA GLY A 144 -15.27 -2.25 4.72
C GLY A 144 -15.34 -2.93 3.35
N SER A 145 -15.12 -4.24 3.27
CA SER A 145 -15.14 -4.98 2.00
C SER A 145 -16.53 -5.08 1.34
N ARG A 146 -17.60 -4.68 2.05
CA ARG A 146 -18.98 -4.69 1.56
C ARG A 146 -19.45 -3.31 1.10
N LEU A 147 -18.67 -2.27 1.36
CA LEU A 147 -19.01 -0.89 1.00
C LEU A 147 -18.77 -0.66 -0.49
N SER A 148 -19.67 0.09 -1.11
CA SER A 148 -19.50 0.57 -2.48
C SER A 148 -18.55 1.77 -2.52
N PRO A 149 -18.02 2.14 -3.70
CA PRO A 149 -17.22 3.36 -3.85
C PRO A 149 -17.93 4.62 -3.34
N GLN A 150 -19.25 4.70 -3.54
CA GLN A 150 -20.09 5.82 -3.12
C GLN A 150 -20.22 5.89 -1.59
N ASP A 151 -20.22 4.74 -0.92
CA ASP A 151 -20.26 4.70 0.55
C ASP A 151 -18.96 5.24 1.15
N PHE A 152 -17.81 4.95 0.53
CA PHE A 152 -16.53 5.53 0.93
C PHE A 152 -16.49 7.04 0.72
N GLU A 153 -16.89 7.52 -0.46
CA GLU A 153 -16.96 8.95 -0.75
C GLU A 153 -17.86 9.70 0.25
N LYS A 154 -19.01 9.11 0.59
CA LYS A 154 -19.92 9.65 1.58
C LYS A 154 -19.30 9.67 2.98
N ALA A 155 -18.69 8.57 3.43
CA ALA A 155 -18.06 8.49 4.75
C ALA A 155 -16.95 9.54 4.94
N VAL A 156 -16.16 9.78 3.89
CA VAL A 156 -15.12 10.82 3.88
C VAL A 156 -15.73 12.21 3.96
N ALA A 157 -16.81 12.48 3.21
CA ALA A 157 -17.51 13.75 3.27
C ALA A 157 -18.13 14.01 4.66
N ASP A 158 -18.74 12.99 5.27
CA ASP A 158 -19.34 13.07 6.60
C ASP A 158 -18.25 13.34 7.68
N ALA A 159 -17.09 12.69 7.58
CA ALA A 159 -15.96 12.92 8.48
C ALA A 159 -15.40 14.35 8.37
N ALA A 160 -15.22 14.87 7.15
CA ALA A 160 -14.73 16.22 6.92
C ALA A 160 -15.70 17.30 7.45
N ASN A 161 -17.02 17.05 7.36
CA ASN A 161 -18.02 17.95 7.91
C ASN A 161 -18.02 17.95 9.45
N ALA A 162 -17.80 16.79 10.08
CA ALA A 162 -17.72 16.69 11.53
C ALA A 162 -16.53 17.50 12.10
N GLU A 163 -15.36 17.45 11.45
CA GLU A 163 -14.17 18.19 11.88
C GLU A 163 -14.35 19.73 11.79
N ASN A 164 -15.02 20.20 10.73
CA ASN A 164 -15.37 21.62 10.56
C ASN A 164 -16.39 22.13 11.60
N THR A 165 -17.22 21.24 12.13
CA THR A 165 -18.24 21.63 13.12
C THR A 165 -17.64 21.79 14.52
N VAL A 166 -16.59 21.02 14.84
CA VAL A 166 -15.88 21.09 16.13
C VAL A 166 -15.01 22.35 16.23
N THR A 167 -14.41 22.79 15.11
CA THR A 167 -13.58 24.01 15.06
C THR A 167 -14.37 25.32 15.04
N ALA A 168 -15.69 25.27 14.80
CA ALA A 168 -16.58 26.44 14.77
C ALA A 168 -17.25 26.78 16.12
N ALA A 169 -16.94 26.05 17.20
CA ALA A 169 -17.43 26.40 18.53
C ALA A 169 -16.80 27.74 19.00
N PRO A 170 -17.59 28.77 19.35
CA PRO A 170 -17.05 30.02 19.86
C PRO A 170 -16.39 29.77 21.22
N SER A 171 -15.17 30.26 21.41
CA SER A 171 -14.55 30.33 22.74
C SER A 171 -15.35 31.32 23.61
N GLU A 172 -16.27 30.81 24.42
CA GLU A 172 -16.88 31.55 25.54
C GLU A 172 -15.83 31.80 26.63
N ASP A 173 -14.86 32.67 26.39
CA ASP A 173 -13.92 33.14 27.44
C ASP A 173 -13.36 34.54 27.10
N ALA A 174 -14.22 35.43 26.59
CA ALA A 174 -13.88 36.82 26.36
C ALA A 174 -14.98 37.78 26.86
N GLU A 175 -15.49 37.57 28.07
CA GLU A 175 -16.25 38.61 28.76
C GLU A 175 -16.09 38.50 30.28
N LYS A 176 -14.93 38.97 30.76
CA LYS A 176 -14.72 39.53 32.12
C LYS A 176 -13.28 40.01 32.26
N GLN A 177 -13.03 41.26 31.88
CA GLN A 177 -12.05 42.15 32.50
C GLN A 177 -12.40 43.60 32.21
#